data_AF-A0A8J6C351-F1
#
_entry.id   AF-A0A8J6C351-F1
#
_cell.length_a   1.000
_cell.length_b   1.000
_cell.length_c   1.000
_cell.angle_alpha   90.00
_cell.angle_beta   90.00
_cell.angle_gamma   90.00
#
_symmetry.space_group_name_H-M   'P 1'
#
loop_
_entity.id
_entity.type
_entity.pdbx_description
1 polymer ?
#
loop_
_entity_poly.entity_id
_entity_poly.type
_entity_poly.pdbx_seq_one_letter_code
_entity_poly.pdbx_strand_id
1 'polypeptide(L)'
;VIYGSYFDYHLGWDRHIDDGNILVLTFEDMKADLPAELKKINDFYGLNLTDEQILQTQDKTTFKSMKEKSADTHGKLADVFFRKGEIGDWKSLFTEEQSKEVDAKFEKYLAGTKLGEKINYPKYCTF
;
A
#
# COMPACT_ATOMS: atom_id res chain seq x y z
N VAL A 1 3.71 -16.11 -11.85
CA VAL A 1 3.06 -14.83 -11.49
C VAL A 1 3.10 -13.93 -12.72
N ILE A 2 1.98 -13.29 -13.09
CA ILE A 2 1.82 -12.55 -14.37
C ILE A 2 2.82 -11.39 -14.52
N TYR A 3 3.28 -10.79 -13.41
CA TYR A 3 4.21 -9.66 -13.40
C TYR A 3 5.57 -9.98 -12.77
N GLY A 4 5.92 -11.25 -12.58
CA GLY A 4 7.22 -11.67 -12.03
C GLY A 4 7.29 -11.69 -10.50
N SER A 5 8.51 -11.53 -9.98
CA SER A 5 8.84 -11.63 -8.55
C SER A 5 8.49 -10.34 -7.81
N TYR A 6 7.81 -10.46 -6.67
CA TYR A 6 7.53 -9.35 -5.76
C TYR A 6 8.84 -8.66 -5.31
N PHE A 7 9.84 -9.45 -4.92
CA PHE A 7 11.11 -8.93 -4.40
C PHE A 7 11.91 -8.20 -5.49
N ASP A 8 11.98 -8.76 -6.70
CA ASP A 8 12.72 -8.12 -7.81
C ASP A 8 12.05 -6.81 -8.24
N TYR A 9 10.72 -6.74 -8.18
CA TYR A 9 9.98 -5.51 -8.45
C TYR A 9 10.33 -4.41 -7.43
N HIS A 10 10.32 -4.74 -6.13
CA HIS A 10 10.64 -3.80 -5.06
C HIS A 10 12.11 -3.36 -5.12
N LEU A 11 13.04 -4.31 -5.31
CA LEU A 11 14.46 -4.01 -5.55
C LEU A 11 14.69 -3.17 -6.81
N GLY A 12 13.82 -3.31 -7.80
CA GLY A 12 13.78 -2.47 -9.00
C GLY A 12 13.59 -1.00 -8.65
N TRP A 13 12.56 -0.71 -7.86
CA TRP A 13 12.19 0.64 -7.45
C TRP A 13 13.06 1.21 -6.33
N ASP A 14 13.62 0.37 -5.47
CA ASP A 14 14.54 0.80 -4.40
C ASP A 14 15.73 1.59 -4.95
N ARG A 15 16.21 1.23 -6.15
CA ARG A 15 17.29 1.96 -6.85
C ARG A 15 16.92 3.39 -7.25
N HIS A 16 15.63 3.69 -7.35
CA HIS A 16 15.08 4.98 -7.79
C HIS A 16 14.41 5.73 -6.64
N ILE A 17 14.48 5.23 -5.40
CA ILE A 17 13.71 5.77 -4.29
C ILE A 17 14.13 7.20 -3.90
N ASP A 18 15.37 7.58 -4.19
CA ASP A 18 15.89 8.93 -3.95
C ASP A 18 15.75 9.84 -5.19
N ASP A 19 15.22 9.33 -6.30
CA ASP A 19 14.94 10.14 -7.47
C ASP A 19 13.86 11.16 -7.08
N GLY A 20 14.14 12.46 -7.25
CA GLY A 20 13.28 13.54 -6.77
C GLY A 20 11.87 13.58 -7.40
N ASN A 21 11.61 12.75 -8.41
CA ASN A 21 10.33 12.57 -9.07
C ASN A 21 9.65 11.24 -8.70
N ILE A 22 10.04 10.61 -7.60
CA ILE A 22 9.42 9.39 -7.06
C ILE A 22 8.84 9.66 -5.68
N LEU A 23 7.56 9.34 -5.50
CA LEU A 23 6.88 9.35 -4.20
C LEU A 23 6.54 7.91 -3.81
N VAL A 24 7.05 7.48 -2.66
CA VAL A 24 6.71 6.18 -2.08
C VAL A 24 5.64 6.36 -1.00
N LEU A 25 4.55 5.62 -1.16
CA LEU A 25 3.46 5.51 -0.20
C LEU A 25 3.21 4.02 0.07
N THR A 26 2.80 3.69 1.28
CA THR A 26 2.40 2.32 1.63
C THR A 26 0.89 2.24 1.82
N PHE A 27 0.34 1.07 1.54
CA PHE A 27 -1.09 0.82 1.79
C PHE A 27 -1.41 0.97 3.28
N GLU A 28 -0.50 0.52 4.12
CA GLU A 28 -0.61 0.53 5.57
C GLU A 28 -0.64 1.95 6.14
N ASP A 29 0.22 2.85 5.67
CA ASP A 29 0.21 4.25 6.10
C ASP A 29 -1.05 4.97 5.59
N MET A 30 -1.48 4.73 4.36
CA MET A 30 -2.74 5.27 3.83
C MET A 30 -3.95 4.82 4.65
N LYS A 31 -3.91 3.61 5.19
CA LYS A 31 -4.96 3.07 6.07
C LYS A 31 -4.87 3.62 7.49
N ALA A 32 -3.67 3.96 7.97
CA ALA A 32 -3.43 4.49 9.30
C ALA A 32 -3.78 5.99 9.39
N ASP A 33 -3.38 6.79 8.41
CA ASP A 33 -3.61 8.24 8.35
C ASP A 33 -3.73 8.71 6.89
N LEU A 34 -4.93 8.56 6.32
CA LEU A 34 -5.20 8.95 4.94
C LEU A 34 -4.97 10.46 4.68
N PRO A 35 -5.38 11.40 5.55
CA PRO A 35 -5.06 12.82 5.38
C PRO A 35 -3.57 13.10 5.28
N ALA A 36 -2.74 12.48 6.11
CA ALA A 36 -1.30 12.66 6.05
C ALA A 36 -0.71 12.18 4.72
N GLU A 37 -1.14 11.02 4.22
CA GLU A 37 -0.68 10.53 2.92
C GLU A 37 -1.21 11.38 1.75
N LEU A 38 -2.44 11.88 1.82
CA LEU A 38 -2.99 12.82 0.84
C LEU A 38 -2.23 14.15 0.81
N LYS A 39 -1.75 14.64 1.97
CA LYS A 39 -0.87 15.81 2.05
C LYS A 39 0.45 15.55 1.33
N LYS A 40 1.07 14.38 1.52
CA LYS A 40 2.29 14.01 0.77
C LYS A 40 2.06 14.02 -0.74
N ILE A 41 0.93 13.48 -1.21
CA ILE A 41 0.56 13.50 -2.63
C ILE A 41 0.37 14.95 -3.12
N ASN A 42 -0.37 15.76 -2.37
CA ASN A 42 -0.60 17.17 -2.68
C ASN A 42 0.72 17.94 -2.84
N ASP A 43 1.64 17.77 -1.89
CA ASP A 43 2.91 18.48 -1.87
C ASP A 43 3.83 18.02 -2.99
N PHE A 44 3.89 16.69 -3.24
CA PHE A 44 4.68 16.11 -4.31
C PHE A 44 4.28 16.61 -5.71
N TYR A 45 2.97 16.76 -5.96
CA TYR A 45 2.47 17.29 -7.22
C TYR A 45 2.31 18.82 -7.24
N GLY A 46 2.52 19.51 -6.10
CA GLY A 46 2.37 20.96 -5.99
C GLY A 46 0.94 21.47 -6.22
N LEU A 47 -0.08 20.71 -5.79
CA LEU A 47 -1.49 21.01 -6.10
C LEU A 47 -2.09 22.15 -5.26
N ASN A 48 -1.46 22.52 -4.14
CA ASN A 48 -1.90 23.59 -3.23
C ASN A 48 -3.35 23.43 -2.72
N LEU A 49 -3.76 22.19 -2.43
CA LEU A 49 -5.07 21.90 -1.85
C LEU A 49 -5.17 22.43 -0.42
N THR A 50 -6.34 22.93 -0.04
CA THR A 50 -6.64 23.30 1.35
C THR A 50 -6.88 22.04 2.20
N ASP A 51 -6.73 22.18 3.52
CA ASP A 51 -7.07 21.09 4.47
C ASP A 51 -8.52 20.60 4.27
N GLU A 52 -9.45 21.51 3.97
CA GLU A 52 -10.84 21.15 3.68
C GLU A 52 -10.95 20.29 2.42
N GLN A 53 -10.24 20.63 1.35
CA GLN A 53 -10.24 19.84 0.11
C GLN A 53 -9.58 18.46 0.31
N ILE A 54 -8.57 18.36 1.17
CA ILE A 54 -7.96 17.09 1.55
C ILE A 54 -8.97 16.21 2.31
N LEU A 55 -9.69 16.77 3.27
CA LEU A 55 -10.74 16.03 4.01
C LEU A 55 -11.89 15.61 3.08
N GLN A 56 -12.34 16.48 2.17
CA GLN A 56 -13.36 16.12 1.18
C GLN A 56 -12.88 15.01 0.23
N THR A 57 -11.60 15.00 -0.12
CA THR A 57 -10.97 13.93 -0.90
C THR A 57 -10.98 12.63 -0.12
N GLN A 58 -10.51 12.64 1.14
CA GLN A 58 -10.49 11.49 2.04
C GLN A 58 -11.86 10.80 2.09
N ASP A 59 -12.92 11.56 2.32
CA ASP A 59 -14.28 11.01 2.48
C ASP A 59 -14.76 10.30 1.21
N LYS A 60 -14.31 10.76 0.03
CA LYS A 60 -14.64 10.13 -1.27
C LYS A 60 -13.77 8.91 -1.59
N THR A 61 -12.58 8.81 -1.00
CA THR A 61 -11.59 7.76 -1.30
C THR A 61 -11.45 6.73 -0.19
N THR A 62 -12.32 6.72 0.82
CA THR A 62 -12.36 5.60 1.78
C THR A 62 -12.75 4.29 1.09
N PHE A 63 -12.30 3.15 1.63
CA PHE A 63 -12.70 1.84 1.09
C PHE A 63 -14.23 1.68 1.02
N LYS A 64 -14.94 2.14 2.05
CA LYS A 64 -16.42 2.11 2.08
C LYS A 64 -17.01 2.91 0.92
N SER A 65 -16.60 4.18 0.78
CA SER A 65 -17.09 5.07 -0.27
C SER A 65 -16.79 4.54 -1.67
N MET A 66 -15.60 3.96 -1.88
CA MET A 66 -15.23 3.35 -3.16
C MET A 66 -15.98 2.05 -3.41
N LYS A 67 -16.17 1.21 -2.39
CA LYS A 67 -16.92 -0.06 -2.49
C LYS A 67 -18.39 0.21 -2.84
N GLU A 68 -19.03 1.19 -2.22
CA GLU A 68 -20.41 1.59 -2.53
C GLU A 68 -20.58 1.99 -4.00
N LYS A 69 -19.57 2.64 -4.61
CA LYS A 69 -19.56 3.05 -6.03
C LYS A 69 -18.95 2.00 -6.97
N SER A 70 -18.51 0.86 -6.45
CA SER A 70 -17.73 -0.11 -7.24
C SER A 70 -18.56 -0.78 -8.33
N ALA A 71 -19.86 -0.99 -8.09
CA ALA A 71 -20.77 -1.55 -9.09
C ALA A 71 -20.90 -0.63 -10.32
N ASP A 72 -20.99 0.69 -10.11
CA ASP A 72 -21.11 1.67 -11.19
C ASP A 72 -19.82 1.80 -12.00
N THR A 73 -18.67 1.68 -11.33
CA THR A 73 -17.35 1.92 -11.93
C THR A 73 -16.70 0.66 -12.52
N HIS A 74 -17.00 -0.52 -11.96
CA HIS A 74 -16.35 -1.79 -12.31
C HIS A 74 -17.34 -2.92 -12.65
N GLY A 75 -18.66 -2.65 -12.59
CA GLY A 75 -19.70 -3.61 -12.96
C GLY A 75 -19.60 -4.92 -12.17
N LYS A 76 -19.68 -6.05 -12.88
CA LYS A 76 -19.61 -7.41 -12.29
C LYS A 76 -18.27 -7.72 -11.61
N LEU A 77 -17.22 -6.93 -11.86
CA LEU A 77 -15.91 -7.13 -11.25
C LEU A 77 -15.75 -6.38 -9.93
N ALA A 78 -16.76 -5.62 -9.49
CA ALA A 78 -16.76 -4.88 -8.24
C ALA A 78 -16.36 -5.73 -7.02
N ASP A 79 -16.89 -6.95 -6.91
CA ASP A 79 -16.59 -7.85 -5.79
C ASP A 79 -15.22 -8.53 -5.89
N VAL A 80 -14.67 -8.60 -7.11
CA VAL A 80 -13.31 -9.13 -7.34
C VAL A 80 -12.27 -8.07 -6.96
N PHE A 81 -12.48 -6.82 -7.36
CA PHE A 81 -11.53 -5.74 -7.08
C PHE A 81 -11.61 -5.20 -5.65
N PHE A 82 -12.81 -5.11 -5.07
CA PHE A 82 -13.01 -4.52 -3.74
C PHE A 82 -13.44 -5.59 -2.74
N ARG A 83 -12.46 -6.31 -2.18
CA ARG A 83 -12.72 -7.48 -1.31
C ARG A 83 -12.91 -7.12 0.17
N LYS A 84 -11.83 -6.76 0.87
CA LYS A 84 -11.85 -6.46 2.32
C LYS A 84 -11.24 -5.10 2.69
N GLY A 85 -10.18 -4.67 2.02
CA GLY A 85 -9.55 -3.38 2.27
C GLY A 85 -8.93 -3.25 3.68
N GLU A 86 -8.39 -4.35 4.21
CA GLU A 86 -7.84 -4.44 5.57
C GLU A 86 -6.36 -4.89 5.55
N ILE A 87 -5.63 -4.53 6.60
CA ILE A 87 -4.25 -4.95 6.83
C ILE A 87 -4.29 -6.23 7.66
N GLY A 88 -3.46 -7.22 7.32
CA GLY A 88 -3.27 -8.42 8.16
C GLY A 88 -4.14 -9.63 7.79
N ASP A 89 -4.99 -9.55 6.76
CA ASP A 89 -5.83 -10.70 6.33
C ASP A 89 -5.01 -11.93 5.91
N TRP A 90 -3.72 -11.73 5.59
CA TRP A 90 -2.79 -12.81 5.29
C TRP A 90 -2.69 -13.85 6.43
N LYS A 91 -2.91 -13.46 7.68
CA LYS A 91 -2.93 -14.39 8.84
C LYS A 91 -4.05 -15.43 8.77
N SER A 92 -5.10 -15.17 8.00
CA SER A 92 -6.17 -16.16 7.76
C SER A 92 -5.81 -17.21 6.71
N LEU A 93 -4.72 -17.01 5.96
CA LEU A 93 -4.31 -17.83 4.82
C LEU A 93 -3.04 -18.63 5.08
N PHE A 94 -2.10 -18.07 5.84
CA PHE A 94 -0.78 -18.67 6.07
C PHE A 94 -0.75 -19.50 7.35
N THR A 95 -0.04 -20.64 7.31
CA THR A 95 0.45 -21.28 8.55
C THR A 95 1.66 -20.52 9.09
N GLU A 96 2.02 -20.77 10.34
CA GLU A 96 3.21 -20.15 10.95
C GLU A 96 4.50 -20.52 10.20
N GLU A 97 4.62 -21.75 9.71
CA GLU A 97 5.77 -22.21 8.91
C GLU A 97 5.86 -21.46 7.58
N GLN A 98 4.72 -21.29 6.89
CA GLN A 98 4.67 -20.54 5.64
C GLN A 98 4.99 -19.06 5.88
N SER A 99 4.54 -18.48 6.99
CA SER A 99 4.88 -17.11 7.38
C SER A 99 6.39 -16.96 7.56
N LYS A 100 7.05 -17.89 8.27
CA LYS A 100 8.50 -17.89 8.46
C LYS A 100 9.28 -17.98 7.14
N GLU A 101 8.76 -18.69 6.14
CA GLU A 101 9.37 -18.70 4.80
C GLU A 101 9.30 -17.33 4.11
N VAL A 102 8.20 -16.58 4.30
CA VAL A 102 8.06 -15.21 3.78
C VAL A 102 9.00 -14.27 4.53
N ASP A 103 9.07 -14.38 5.86
CA ASP A 103 9.99 -13.60 6.70
C ASP A 103 11.44 -13.78 6.24
N ALA A 104 11.87 -15.03 6.03
CA ALA A 104 13.21 -15.34 5.55
C ALA A 104 13.49 -14.76 4.16
N LYS A 105 12.49 -14.71 3.27
CA LYS A 105 12.63 -14.07 1.96
C LYS A 105 12.68 -12.54 2.07
N PHE A 106 11.85 -11.93 2.91
CA PHE A 106 11.91 -10.50 3.16
C PHE A 106 13.29 -10.10 3.70
N GLU A 107 13.79 -10.83 4.70
CA GLU A 107 15.11 -10.60 5.27
C GLU A 107 16.22 -10.73 4.22
N LYS A 108 16.15 -11.76 3.38
CA LYS A 108 17.15 -11.99 2.33
C LYS A 108 17.19 -10.89 1.27
N TYR A 109 16.03 -10.34 0.90
CA TYR A 109 15.91 -9.50 -0.30
C TYR A 109 15.67 -8.02 -0.02
N LEU A 110 14.91 -7.67 1.01
CA LEU A 110 14.44 -6.30 1.24
C LEU A 110 14.89 -5.72 2.58
N ALA A 111 15.31 -6.53 3.55
CA ALA A 111 15.87 -5.98 4.78
C ALA A 111 17.13 -5.17 4.48
N GLY A 112 17.25 -4.01 5.13
CA GLY A 112 18.34 -3.06 4.92
C GLY A 112 18.23 -2.21 3.65
N THR A 113 17.22 -2.40 2.80
CA THR A 113 16.94 -1.47 1.70
C THR A 113 16.00 -0.36 2.16
N LYS A 114 16.05 0.79 1.50
CA LYS A 114 15.23 1.96 1.85
C LYS A 114 13.74 1.67 1.67
N LEU A 115 13.37 0.98 0.60
CA LEU A 115 12.00 0.57 0.33
C LEU A 115 11.55 -0.49 1.34
N GLY A 116 12.42 -1.42 1.74
CA GLY A 116 12.14 -2.38 2.81
C GLY A 116 11.82 -1.70 4.14
N GLU A 117 12.57 -0.65 4.51
CA GLU A 117 12.28 0.17 5.69
C GLU A 117 10.91 0.85 5.60
N LYS A 118 10.50 1.32 4.41
CA LYS A 118 9.18 1.95 4.21
C LYS A 118 8.02 0.97 4.41
N ILE A 119 8.16 -0.29 4.00
CA ILE A 119 7.11 -1.32 4.17
C ILE A 119 6.77 -1.55 5.65
N ASN A 120 7.71 -1.28 6.57
CA ASN A 120 7.52 -1.48 8.01
C ASN A 120 7.07 -2.92 8.34
N TYR A 121 7.78 -3.88 7.74
CA TYR A 121 7.47 -5.30 7.80
C TYR A 121 7.29 -5.83 9.25
N PRO A 122 8.14 -5.47 10.24
CA PRO A 122 7.97 -5.94 11.62
C PRO A 122 6.67 -5.49 12.29
N LYS A 123 6.05 -4.39 11.82
CA LYS A 123 4.79 -3.90 12.39
C LYS A 123 3.58 -4.63 11.82
N TYR A 124 3.61 -4.99 10.53
CA TYR A 124 2.42 -5.41 9.79
C TYR A 124 2.44 -6.86 9.29
N CYS A 125 3.61 -7.46 9.17
CA CYS A 125 3.81 -8.72 8.45
C CYS A 125 4.36 -9.86 9.30
N THR A 126 4.57 -9.66 10.60
CA THR A 126 4.99 -10.73 11.51
C THR A 126 3.78 -11.39 12.18
N PHE A 127 3.87 -12.71 12.36
CA PHE A 127 2.80 -13.52 12.95
C PHE A 127 2.51 -13.14 14.40
#